data_AF-A0A7V9ZQE0-F1
#
_entry.id   AF-A0A7V9ZQE0-F1
#
_cell.length_a   1.000
_cell.length_b   1.000
_cell.length_c   1.000
_cell.angle_alpha   90.00
_cell.angle_beta   90.00
_cell.angle_gamma   90.00
#
_symmetry.space_group_name_H-M   'P 1'
#
loop_
_entity.id
_entity.type
_entity.pdbx_description
1 polymer ?
#
loop_
_entity_poly.entity_id
_entity_poly.type
_entity_poly.pdbx_seq_one_letter_code
_entity_poly.pdbx_strand_id
1 'polypeptide(L)'
;MQEGLAVLAPHLRDWVRSHLIQPRQVSFSINQDGTSFKTLWLITDHVGKDDSSYRIVYDEDEQDFGLEVTIDTGVEWYMGSYGTFSETVENM
;
A
#
# COMPACT_ATOMS: atom_id res chain seq x y z
N MET A 1 -3.71 9.54 -11.84
CA MET A 1 -2.44 8.90 -11.44
C MET A 1 -1.16 9.66 -11.83
N GLN A 2 -1.13 10.52 -12.86
CA GLN A 2 0.10 11.24 -13.25
C GLN A 2 0.56 12.33 -12.25
N GLU A 3 -0.34 12.92 -11.47
CA GLU A 3 -0.01 14.02 -10.55
C GLU A 3 0.71 13.56 -9.26
N GLY A 4 0.30 12.43 -8.67
CA GLY A 4 0.89 11.93 -7.41
C GLY A 4 2.36 11.52 -7.52
N LEU A 5 2.78 10.95 -8.65
CA LEU A 5 4.19 10.60 -8.87
C LEU A 5 5.08 11.83 -9.11
N ALA A 6 4.51 12.90 -9.67
CA ALA A 6 5.28 14.08 -10.07
C ALA A 6 5.72 14.93 -8.87
N VAL A 7 5.07 14.78 -7.71
CA VAL A 7 5.39 15.52 -6.47
C VAL A 7 6.41 14.82 -5.59
N LEU A 8 6.58 13.49 -5.72
CA LEU A 8 7.51 12.70 -4.91
C LEU A 8 8.99 13.07 -5.14
N ALA A 9 9.86 12.84 -4.15
CA ALA A 9 11.31 12.91 -4.34
C ALA A 9 11.78 11.87 -5.40
N PRO A 10 12.87 12.12 -6.16
CA PRO A 10 13.29 11.24 -7.25
C PRO A 10 13.47 9.77 -6.86
N HIS A 11 14.09 9.51 -5.70
CA HIS A 11 14.30 8.13 -5.21
C HIS A 11 12.99 7.40 -4.89
N LEU A 12 11.98 8.10 -4.36
CA LEU A 12 10.64 7.53 -4.11
C LEU A 12 9.92 7.23 -5.42
N ARG A 13 10.10 8.05 -6.47
CA ARG A 13 9.51 7.77 -7.79
C ARG A 13 10.07 6.49 -8.40
N ASP A 14 11.37 6.30 -8.31
CA ASP A 14 12.04 5.11 -8.84
C ASP A 14 11.60 3.86 -8.08
N TRP A 15 11.52 3.96 -6.74
CA TRP A 15 10.95 2.91 -5.90
C TRP A 15 9.51 2.59 -6.31
N VAL A 16 8.60 3.56 -6.38
CA VAL A 16 7.21 3.29 -6.75
C VAL A 16 7.12 2.62 -8.12
N ARG A 17 7.87 3.10 -9.11
CA ARG A 17 7.85 2.53 -10.47
C ARG A 17 8.28 1.07 -10.52
N SER A 18 9.22 0.65 -9.67
CA SER A 18 9.66 -0.75 -9.63
C SER A 18 8.70 -1.67 -8.88
N HIS A 19 7.85 -1.13 -8.01
CA HIS A 19 6.93 -1.91 -7.16
C HIS A 19 5.46 -1.85 -7.60
N LEU A 20 5.10 -0.96 -8.53
CA LEU A 20 3.75 -0.87 -9.08
C LEU A 20 3.36 -2.17 -9.79
N ILE A 21 2.16 -2.65 -9.48
CA ILE A 21 1.54 -3.80 -10.14
C ILE A 21 0.27 -3.38 -10.88
N GLN A 22 -0.30 -4.28 -11.68
CA GLN A 22 -1.68 -4.11 -12.12
C GLN A 22 -2.59 -4.19 -10.89
N PRO A 23 -3.42 -3.17 -10.60
CA PRO A 23 -4.26 -3.18 -9.42
C PRO A 23 -5.17 -4.41 -9.38
N ARG A 24 -5.22 -5.06 -8.21
CA ARG A 24 -6.06 -6.23 -7.96
C ARG A 24 -6.69 -6.17 -6.59
N GLN A 25 -7.90 -6.70 -6.45
CA GLN A 25 -8.57 -6.77 -5.16
C GLN A 25 -7.96 -7.86 -4.28
N VAL A 26 -7.70 -7.52 -3.02
CA VAL A 26 -7.17 -8.41 -1.99
C VAL A 26 -7.92 -8.14 -0.69
N SER A 27 -8.23 -9.18 0.08
CA SER A 27 -8.83 -9.04 1.40
C SER A 27 -7.73 -8.97 2.47
N PHE A 28 -7.60 -7.82 3.11
CA PHE A 28 -6.66 -7.59 4.20
C PHE A 28 -7.38 -7.64 5.53
N SER A 29 -6.69 -8.09 6.58
CA SER A 29 -7.26 -8.00 7.91
C SER A 29 -7.26 -6.55 8.39
N ILE A 30 -8.33 -6.10 9.03
CA ILE A 30 -8.40 -4.76 9.65
C ILE A 30 -8.00 -4.79 11.13
N ASN A 31 -7.75 -5.99 11.68
CA ASN A 31 -7.26 -6.20 13.04
C ASN A 31 -6.00 -7.09 12.98
N GLN A 32 -5.09 -6.94 13.94
CA GLN A 32 -3.87 -7.74 13.97
C GLN A 32 -4.10 -9.23 14.26
N ASP A 33 -5.28 -9.59 14.77
CA ASP A 33 -5.65 -10.97 15.08
C ASP A 33 -6.19 -11.76 13.89
N GLY A 34 -6.35 -11.14 12.71
CA GLY A 34 -6.86 -11.82 11.52
C GLY A 34 -8.35 -12.15 11.57
N THR A 35 -9.15 -11.52 12.45
CA THR A 35 -10.56 -11.91 12.65
C THR A 35 -11.56 -11.13 11.80
N SER A 36 -11.18 -9.95 11.31
CA SER A 36 -12.03 -9.07 10.50
C SER A 36 -11.27 -8.61 9.27
N PHE A 37 -11.98 -8.43 8.15
CA PHE A 37 -11.35 -8.18 6.85
C PHE A 37 -12.05 -7.05 6.08
N LYS A 38 -11.27 -6.35 5.25
CA LYS A 38 -11.74 -5.38 4.26
C LYS A 38 -11.10 -5.71 2.91
N THR A 39 -11.88 -5.65 1.84
CA THR A 39 -11.37 -5.84 0.48
C THR A 39 -10.89 -4.51 -0.07
N LEU A 40 -9.62 -4.43 -0.42
CA LEU A 40 -8.96 -3.23 -0.93
C LEU A 40 -8.24 -3.52 -2.25
N TRP A 41 -7.89 -2.48 -3.00
CA TRP A 41 -7.09 -2.61 -4.20
C TRP A 41 -5.60 -2.57 -3.83
N LEU A 42 -4.85 -3.65 -4.07
CA LEU A 42 -3.40 -3.65 -3.91
C LEU A 42 -2.74 -2.93 -5.09
N ILE A 43 -1.90 -1.94 -4.81
CA ILE A 43 -1.28 -1.04 -5.79
C ILE A 43 0.20 -1.35 -6.01
N THR A 44 0.92 -1.70 -4.94
CA THR A 44 2.32 -2.14 -5.00
C THR A 44 2.49 -3.55 -4.44
N ASP A 45 3.55 -4.26 -4.84
CA ASP A 45 3.91 -5.56 -4.28
C ASP A 45 5.42 -5.67 -4.04
N HIS A 46 5.84 -6.63 -3.23
CA HIS A 46 7.26 -6.93 -3.02
C HIS A 46 7.84 -7.61 -4.26
N VAL A 47 8.96 -7.12 -4.74
CA VAL A 47 9.64 -7.61 -5.96
C VAL A 47 10.97 -8.32 -5.66
N GLY A 48 11.35 -8.42 -4.38
CA GLY A 48 12.58 -9.05 -3.92
C GLY A 48 13.80 -8.14 -3.96
N LYS A 49 13.63 -6.83 -4.22
CA LYS A 49 14.71 -5.86 -4.31
C LYS A 49 14.26 -4.50 -3.80
N ASP A 50 14.98 -3.97 -2.81
CA ASP A 50 14.70 -2.67 -2.19
C ASP A 50 13.25 -2.56 -1.69
N ASP A 51 12.68 -3.70 -1.28
CA ASP A 51 11.32 -3.78 -0.76
C ASP A 51 11.21 -3.03 0.57
N SER A 52 10.10 -2.33 0.75
CA SER A 52 9.67 -1.88 2.08
C SER A 52 9.01 -3.05 2.83
N SER A 53 8.81 -2.91 4.14
CA SER A 53 7.93 -3.81 4.89
C SER A 53 6.45 -3.60 4.56
N TYR A 54 6.12 -2.47 3.91
CA TYR A 54 4.75 -2.07 3.61
C TYR A 54 4.43 -2.17 2.12
N ARG A 55 3.17 -2.48 1.81
CA ARG A 55 2.60 -2.27 0.46
C ARG A 55 1.51 -1.21 0.50
N ILE A 56 1.32 -0.55 -0.64
CA ILE A 56 0.33 0.48 -0.81
C ILE A 56 -0.96 -0.15 -1.31
N VAL A 57 -2.05 0.21 -0.65
CA VAL A 57 -3.41 -0.17 -1.02
C VAL A 57 -4.24 1.08 -1.34
N TYR A 58 -5.33 0.90 -2.06
CA TYR A 58 -6.34 1.91 -2.32
C TYR A 58 -7.69 1.43 -1.84
N ASP A 59 -8.33 2.27 -1.06
CA ASP A 59 -9.66 2.09 -0.49
C ASP A 59 -10.67 2.83 -1.37
N GLU A 60 -11.44 2.07 -2.15
CA GLU A 60 -12.38 2.66 -3.10
C GLU A 60 -13.58 3.33 -2.40
N ASP A 61 -13.96 2.84 -1.21
CA ASP A 61 -15.07 3.40 -0.44
C ASP A 61 -14.71 4.74 0.19
N GLU A 62 -13.48 4.85 0.71
CA GLU A 62 -12.95 6.08 1.33
C GLU A 62 -12.31 7.03 0.31
N GLN A 63 -12.02 6.53 -0.90
CA GLN A 63 -11.26 7.22 -1.94
C GLN A 63 -9.84 7.63 -1.53
N ASP A 64 -9.24 6.85 -0.62
CA ASP A 64 -7.93 7.13 -0.03
C ASP A 64 -6.94 5.99 -0.27
N PHE A 65 -5.65 6.33 -0.23
CA PHE A 65 -4.56 5.36 -0.20
C PHE A 65 -4.18 5.04 1.24
N GLY A 66 -3.70 3.82 1.44
CA GLY A 66 -3.28 3.34 2.74
C GLY A 66 -2.13 2.37 2.66
N LEU A 67 -1.74 1.86 3.83
CA LEU A 67 -0.65 0.90 3.97
C LEU A 67 -1.18 -0.42 4.50
N GLU A 68 -0.60 -1.50 4.02
CA GLU A 68 -0.69 -2.80 4.65
C GLU A 68 0.70 -3.32 5.00
N VAL A 69 0.77 -4.24 5.95
CA VAL A 69 2.00 -4.92 6.38
C VAL A 69 1.69 -6.38 6.70
N THR A 70 2.61 -7.27 6.37
CA THR A 70 2.59 -8.63 6.92
C THR A 70 3.28 -8.64 8.28
N ILE A 71 2.53 -8.88 9.36
CA ILE A 71 3.09 -8.99 10.71
C ILE A 71 3.66 -10.39 10.99
N ASP A 72 4.42 -10.56 12.08
CA ASP A 72 5.12 -11.82 12.43
C ASP A 72 4.22 -13.06 12.51
N THR A 73 2.92 -12.88 12.76
CA THR A 73 1.94 -13.98 12.77
C THR A 73 1.54 -14.45 11.37
N GLY A 74 2.01 -13.78 10.32
CA GLY A 74 1.67 -14.03 8.92
C GLY A 74 0.38 -13.34 8.46
N VAL A 75 -0.22 -12.49 9.30
CA VAL A 75 -1.44 -11.75 8.95
C VAL A 75 -1.06 -10.55 8.08
N GLU A 76 -1.66 -10.45 6.89
CA GLU A 76 -1.65 -9.24 6.06
C GLU A 76 -2.62 -8.23 6.66
N TRP A 77 -2.09 -7.26 7.40
CA TRP A 77 -2.84 -6.30 8.19
C TRP A 77 -2.89 -4.93 7.51
N TYR A 78 -4.09 -4.45 7.23
CA TYR A 78 -4.35 -3.08 6.79
C TYR A 78 -4.19 -2.11 7.96
N MET A 79 -3.20 -1.23 7.87
CA MET A 79 -2.84 -0.27 8.91
C MET A 79 -3.72 0.98 8.91
N GLY A 80 -4.46 1.20 7.83
CA GLY A 80 -5.36 2.33 7.66
C GLY A 80 -5.01 3.23 6.47
N SER A 81 -5.88 4.20 6.26
CA SER A 81 -5.79 5.21 5.20
C SER A 81 -4.86 6.35 5.64
N TYR A 82 -4.01 6.82 4.73
CA TYR A 82 -3.05 7.91 4.93
C TYR A 82 -3.31 9.10 3.99
N GLY A 83 -4.40 9.07 3.23
CA GLY A 83 -4.84 10.15 2.34
C GLY A 83 -4.37 9.93 0.90
N THR A 84 -3.61 10.89 0.35
CA THR A 84 -3.17 10.81 -1.05
C THR A 84 -2.11 9.74 -1.26
N PHE A 85 -1.92 9.33 -2.52
CA PHE A 85 -0.87 8.38 -2.90
C PHE A 85 0.52 8.87 -2.49
N SER A 86 0.81 10.16 -2.69
CA SER A 86 2.12 10.74 -2.34
C SER A 86 2.35 10.76 -0.83
N GLU A 87 1.34 11.15 -0.04
CA GLU A 87 1.42 11.12 1.42
C GLU A 87 1.65 9.69 1.92
N THR A 88 0.95 8.72 1.35
CA THR A 88 1.09 7.30 1.70
C THR A 88 2.51 6.79 1.42
N VAL A 89 3.08 7.11 0.24
CA VAL A 89 4.47 6.75 -0.11
C VAL A 89 5.49 7.39 0.83
N GLU A 90 5.26 8.63 1.26
CA GLU A 90 6.16 9.34 2.18
C GLU A 90 6.09 8.82 3.63
N ASN A 91 5.03 8.10 3.99
CA ASN A 91 4.87 7.49 5.32
C ASN A 91 5.36 6.03 5.41
N MET A 92 5.91 5.48 4.31
CA MET A 92 6.56 4.16 4.29
C MET A 92 7.96 4.17 4.90
#